data_AF-A0A9X3BJB8-F1
#
_entry.id   AF-A0A9X3BJB8-F1
#
_cell.length_a   1.000
_cell.length_b   1.000
_cell.length_c   1.000
_cell.angle_alpha   90.00
_cell.angle_beta   90.00
_cell.angle_gamma   90.00
#
_symmetry.space_group_name_H-M   'P 1'
#
loop_
_entity.id
_entity.type
_entity.pdbx_description
1 polymer ?
#
loop_
_entity_poly.entity_id
_entity_poly.type
_entity_poly.pdbx_seq_one_letter_code
_entity_poly.pdbx_strand_id
1 'polypeptide(L)'
;MKIFRNIFPIAVMATLVFVNCSPEEYDALPDSGNVTSSLIGNWTLRSVIQKDEGAEIKNSPFVTTDLTSIFPYTQYKLTLDGASGASGTYTAVPGASPKIIRSNTGKWEVDDVKNPKTISFINGTDTTKMQIGSYPRSFNSSFKLRQTKVDLATKKVALTYDYEFVKQ
;
A
#
# COMPACT_ATOMS: atom_id res chain seq x y z
N MET A 1 -40.64 40.66 -52.35
CA MET A 1 -40.31 39.29 -51.89
C MET A 1 -38.83 38.99 -52.17
N LYS A 2 -37.90 39.37 -51.29
CA LYS A 2 -36.51 38.87 -51.22
C LYS A 2 -35.95 39.03 -49.80
N ILE A 3 -36.69 38.51 -48.83
CA ILE A 3 -36.18 38.14 -47.50
C ILE A 3 -35.58 36.74 -47.74
N PHE A 4 -34.42 36.38 -47.17
CA PHE A 4 -33.63 35.14 -47.37
C PHE A 4 -32.36 35.27 -48.23
N ARG A 5 -31.41 36.14 -47.85
CA ARG A 5 -30.05 36.08 -48.43
C ARG A 5 -28.87 36.19 -47.46
N ASN A 6 -29.09 36.23 -46.15
CA ASN A 6 -28.00 36.41 -45.16
C ASN A 6 -27.97 35.39 -44.00
N ILE A 7 -28.73 34.28 -44.04
CA ILE A 7 -28.78 33.31 -42.92
C ILE A 7 -27.76 32.16 -43.10
N PHE A 8 -27.09 32.07 -44.25
CA PHE A 8 -26.25 30.92 -44.58
C PHE A 8 -24.91 30.78 -43.81
N PRO A 9 -24.22 31.83 -43.30
CA PRO A 9 -22.93 31.64 -42.64
C PRO A 9 -23.06 31.20 -41.17
N ILE A 10 -24.23 31.35 -40.53
CA ILE A 10 -24.42 31.05 -39.10
C ILE A 10 -24.73 29.55 -38.88
N ALA A 11 -25.34 28.89 -39.87
CA ALA A 11 -25.71 27.47 -39.76
C ALA A 11 -24.51 26.51 -39.89
N VAL A 12 -23.39 26.95 -40.48
CA VAL A 12 -22.19 26.11 -40.69
C VAL A 12 -21.25 26.12 -39.47
N MET A 13 -21.33 27.14 -38.61
CA MET A 13 -20.48 27.25 -37.41
C MET A 13 -20.97 26.36 -36.24
N ALA A 14 -22.25 25.97 -36.24
CA ALA A 14 -22.87 25.24 -35.14
C ALA A 14 -22.63 23.71 -35.17
N THR A 15 -22.19 23.16 -36.29
CA THR A 15 -21.97 21.70 -36.44
C THR A 15 -20.52 21.26 -36.17
N LEU A 16 -19.58 22.18 -36.04
CA LEU A 16 -18.16 21.87 -35.79
C LEU A 16 -17.82 21.63 -34.30
N VAL A 17 -18.75 21.85 -33.38
CA VAL A 17 -18.50 21.74 -31.92
C VAL A 17 -18.68 20.30 -31.41
N PHE A 18 -19.25 19.38 -32.19
CA PHE A 18 -19.58 18.03 -31.74
C PHE A 18 -18.56 16.94 -32.12
N VAL A 19 -17.46 17.26 -32.81
CA VAL A 19 -16.57 16.24 -33.40
C VAL A 19 -15.28 15.95 -32.60
N ASN A 20 -15.08 16.57 -31.43
CA ASN A 20 -13.82 16.43 -30.67
C ASN A 20 -13.95 15.77 -29.29
N CYS A 21 -15.01 15.01 -29.04
CA CYS A 21 -15.05 14.11 -27.89
C CYS A 21 -14.65 12.71 -28.36
N SER A 22 -13.38 12.53 -28.72
CA SER A 22 -12.82 11.18 -28.82
C SER A 22 -12.75 10.64 -27.39
N PRO A 23 -13.39 9.49 -27.08
CA PRO A 23 -13.15 8.83 -25.82
C PRO A 23 -11.65 8.56 -25.73
N GLU A 24 -11.01 9.14 -24.72
CA GLU A 24 -9.60 8.90 -24.44
C GLU A 24 -9.48 7.42 -24.06
N GLU A 25 -9.04 6.60 -25.01
CA GLU A 25 -8.62 5.23 -24.74
C GLU A 25 -7.36 5.34 -23.89
N TYR A 26 -7.53 5.22 -22.58
CA TYR A 26 -6.41 4.96 -21.71
C TYR A 26 -5.81 3.63 -22.14
N ASP A 27 -4.54 3.65 -22.57
CA ASP A 27 -3.77 2.43 -22.75
C ASP A 27 -3.99 1.52 -21.53
N ALA A 28 -4.23 0.24 -21.79
CA ALA A 28 -4.33 -0.75 -20.73
C ALA A 28 -3.08 -0.59 -19.84
N LEU A 29 -3.30 -0.35 -18.55
CA LEU A 29 -2.21 -0.34 -17.57
C LEU A 29 -1.37 -1.59 -17.83
N PRO A 30 -0.04 -1.48 -18.01
CA PRO A 30 0.79 -2.62 -18.33
C PRO A 30 0.49 -3.70 -17.30
N ASP A 31 0.21 -4.91 -17.80
CA ASP A 31 -0.20 -6.07 -17.02
C ASP A 31 0.57 -6.05 -15.70
N SER A 32 -0.15 -5.90 -14.58
CA SER A 32 0.46 -5.69 -13.27
C SER A 32 1.22 -6.96 -12.96
N GLY A 33 2.50 -7.01 -13.33
CA GLY A 33 3.37 -8.15 -13.14
C GLY A 33 3.23 -8.59 -11.69
N ASN A 34 3.18 -9.90 -11.47
CA ASN A 34 2.78 -10.52 -10.22
C ASN A 34 3.35 -9.76 -9.00
N VAL A 35 2.53 -8.91 -8.37
CA VAL A 35 2.98 -7.97 -7.33
C VAL A 35 3.51 -8.74 -6.12
N THR A 36 3.02 -9.96 -5.91
CA THR A 36 3.52 -10.86 -4.88
C THR A 36 5.00 -11.22 -5.09
N SER A 37 5.45 -11.33 -6.35
CA SER A 37 6.87 -11.60 -6.64
C SER A 37 7.79 -10.44 -6.25
N SER A 38 7.31 -9.20 -6.23
CA SER A 38 8.12 -8.05 -5.84
C SER A 38 8.36 -7.97 -4.32
N LEU A 39 7.51 -8.62 -3.53
CA LEU A 39 7.67 -8.75 -2.07
C LEU A 39 8.76 -9.75 -1.67
N ILE A 40 9.14 -10.67 -2.56
CA ILE A 40 10.16 -11.69 -2.27
C ILE A 40 11.53 -11.03 -2.14
N GLY A 41 12.27 -11.37 -1.08
CA GLY A 41 13.62 -10.88 -0.83
C GLY A 41 13.93 -10.61 0.64
N ASN A 42 15.08 -9.96 0.85
CA ASN A 42 15.57 -9.53 2.15
C ASN A 42 15.28 -8.05 2.36
N TRP A 43 14.73 -7.73 3.52
CA TRP A 43 14.20 -6.43 3.84
C TRP A 43 14.71 -5.97 5.20
N THR A 44 15.10 -4.70 5.29
CA THR A 44 15.43 -4.05 6.55
C THR A 44 14.38 -2.99 6.85
N LEU A 45 13.88 -2.98 8.08
CA LEU A 45 12.98 -1.93 8.52
C LEU A 45 13.74 -0.60 8.59
N ARG A 46 13.25 0.41 7.88
CA ARG A 46 13.86 1.74 7.84
C ARG A 46 13.16 2.71 8.77
N SER A 47 11.83 2.72 8.76
CA SER A 47 11.05 3.68 9.53
C SER A 47 9.79 3.06 10.14
N VAL A 48 9.38 3.60 11.28
CA VAL A 48 8.15 3.24 11.97
C VAL A 48 7.41 4.51 12.36
N ILE A 49 6.26 4.73 11.74
CA ILE A 49 5.40 5.86 12.03
C ILE A 49 4.17 5.35 12.78
N GLN A 50 3.92 5.87 13.97
CA GLN A 50 2.67 5.64 14.70
C GLN A 50 1.72 6.80 14.47
N LYS A 51 0.46 6.49 14.20
CA LYS A 51 -0.65 7.43 14.13
C LYS A 51 -1.65 7.12 15.23
N ASP A 52 -2.01 8.13 16.01
CA ASP A 52 -3.12 8.07 16.97
C ASP A 52 -4.40 8.53 16.28
N GLU A 53 -5.26 7.56 15.96
CA GLU A 53 -6.53 7.81 15.26
C GLU A 53 -7.52 8.56 16.17
N GLY A 54 -7.42 8.40 17.49
CA GLY A 54 -8.23 9.14 18.46
C GLY A 54 -7.84 10.61 18.53
N ALA A 55 -6.55 10.91 18.45
CA ALA A 55 -6.01 12.25 18.37
C ALA A 55 -6.40 12.93 17.04
N GLU A 56 -6.38 12.19 15.93
CA GLU A 56 -6.83 12.70 14.62
C GLU A 56 -8.30 13.10 14.64
N ILE A 57 -9.18 12.24 15.16
CA ILE A 57 -10.63 12.53 15.26
C ILE A 57 -10.88 13.79 16.09
N LYS A 58 -10.02 14.07 17.08
CA LYS A 58 -10.09 15.25 17.94
C LYS A 58 -9.38 16.48 17.38
N ASN A 59 -8.86 16.42 16.15
CA ASN A 59 -8.05 17.48 15.53
C ASN A 59 -6.86 17.93 16.42
N SER A 60 -6.27 16.99 17.15
CA SER A 60 -5.06 17.25 17.94
C SER A 60 -3.89 17.57 17.02
N PRO A 61 -2.97 18.48 17.39
CA PRO A 61 -1.74 18.71 16.62
C PRO A 61 -0.77 17.51 16.67
N PHE A 62 -0.87 16.66 17.69
CA PHE A 62 0.02 15.50 17.89
C PHE A 62 -0.65 14.21 17.43
N VAL A 63 -0.88 14.07 16.12
CA VAL A 63 -1.51 12.88 15.53
C VAL A 63 -0.50 11.79 15.24
N THR A 64 0.70 12.17 14.80
CA THR A 64 1.70 11.26 14.26
C THR A 64 2.98 11.36 15.06
N THR A 65 3.61 10.23 15.34
CA THR A 65 4.90 10.14 16.03
C THR A 65 5.82 9.20 15.26
N ASP A 66 7.02 9.68 14.95
CA ASP A 66 8.08 8.83 14.41
C ASP A 66 8.74 8.07 15.56
N LEU A 67 8.64 6.73 15.53
CA LEU A 67 9.21 5.85 16.53
C LEU A 67 10.59 5.31 16.13
N THR A 68 11.08 5.65 14.93
CA THR A 68 12.28 5.08 14.32
C THR A 68 13.53 5.25 15.18
N SER A 69 13.68 6.39 15.85
CA SER A 69 14.82 6.70 16.72
C SER A 69 14.60 6.34 18.19
N ILE A 70 13.35 6.07 18.59
CA ILE A 70 12.98 5.75 19.97
C ILE A 70 13.39 4.32 20.32
N PHE A 71 13.31 3.42 19.34
CA PHE A 71 13.73 2.03 19.45
C PHE A 71 14.66 1.66 18.30
N PRO A 72 15.52 0.64 18.43
CA PRO A 72 16.47 0.27 17.38
C PRO A 72 15.81 -0.52 16.23
N TYR A 73 14.77 0.06 15.61
CA TYR A 73 13.99 -0.57 14.54
C TYR A 73 14.81 -0.90 13.29
N THR A 74 15.89 -0.17 13.03
CA THR A 74 16.78 -0.42 11.88
C THR A 74 17.54 -1.74 11.95
N GLN A 75 17.52 -2.42 13.09
CA GLN A 75 18.07 -3.77 13.24
C GLN A 75 17.09 -4.87 12.80
N TYR A 76 15.80 -4.55 12.65
CA TYR A 76 14.79 -5.52 12.27
C TYR A 76 14.96 -5.91 10.80
N LYS A 77 15.11 -7.21 10.55
CA LYS A 77 15.19 -7.79 9.21
C LYS A 77 14.03 -8.74 8.97
N LEU A 78 13.51 -8.72 7.75
CA LEU A 78 12.46 -9.61 7.28
C LEU A 78 12.91 -10.23 5.96
N THR A 79 12.94 -11.54 5.91
CA THR A 79 13.13 -12.31 4.67
C THR A 79 11.79 -12.93 4.30
N LEU A 80 11.37 -12.70 3.05
CA LEU A 80 10.20 -13.35 2.44
C LEU A 80 10.70 -14.23 1.29
N ASP A 81 10.60 -15.54 1.48
CA ASP A 81 10.95 -16.54 0.47
C ASP A 81 9.71 -16.99 -0.29
N GLY A 82 9.84 -17.33 -1.56
CA GLY A 82 8.75 -17.85 -2.36
C GLY A 82 9.21 -18.27 -3.76
N ALA A 83 8.38 -19.06 -4.44
CA ALA A 83 8.53 -19.25 -5.89
C ALA A 83 7.89 -18.06 -6.61
N SER A 84 8.30 -17.77 -7.86
CA SER A 84 7.81 -16.62 -8.63
C SER A 84 6.28 -16.51 -8.62
N GLY A 85 5.77 -15.62 -7.77
CA GLY A 85 4.34 -15.37 -7.64
C GLY A 85 3.57 -16.20 -6.61
N ALA A 86 4.26 -16.95 -5.76
CA ALA A 86 3.65 -17.75 -4.71
C ALA A 86 4.24 -17.41 -3.33
N SER A 87 3.33 -17.38 -2.36
CA SER A 87 3.57 -17.44 -0.92
C SER A 87 4.61 -18.52 -0.56
N GLY A 88 5.39 -18.29 0.50
CA GLY A 88 6.40 -19.25 0.96
C GLY A 88 6.71 -19.10 2.43
N THR A 89 7.99 -19.19 2.80
CA THR A 89 8.44 -19.04 4.19
C THR A 89 8.87 -17.63 4.48
N TYR A 90 8.74 -17.20 5.73
CA TYR A 90 9.34 -15.96 6.19
C TYR A 90 10.28 -16.21 7.36
N THR A 91 11.26 -15.32 7.49
CA THR A 91 12.12 -15.20 8.67
C THR A 91 12.16 -13.74 9.12
N ALA A 92 11.84 -13.48 10.38
CA ALA A 92 11.91 -12.20 11.04
C ALA A 92 12.99 -12.22 12.12
N VAL A 93 13.97 -11.32 11.99
CA VAL A 93 15.08 -11.16 12.93
C VAL A 93 14.97 -9.76 13.55
N PRO A 94 14.39 -9.63 14.75
CA PRO A 94 14.17 -8.31 15.36
C PRO A 94 15.46 -7.62 15.82
N GLY A 95 16.55 -8.34 16.06
CA GLY A 95 17.72 -7.78 16.73
C GLY A 95 17.31 -7.23 18.11
N ALA A 96 17.66 -5.98 18.41
CA ALA A 96 17.21 -5.28 19.62
C ALA A 96 15.87 -4.53 19.43
N SER A 97 15.24 -4.57 18.26
CA SER A 97 13.98 -3.87 18.04
C SER A 97 12.80 -4.55 18.75
N PRO A 98 11.72 -3.80 19.03
CA PRO A 98 10.45 -4.40 19.37
C PRO A 98 10.00 -5.40 18.29
N LYS A 99 9.34 -6.49 18.72
CA LYS A 99 8.75 -7.48 17.81
C LYS A 99 7.51 -6.90 17.13
N ILE A 100 7.49 -6.95 15.80
CA ILE A 100 6.38 -6.48 14.97
C ILE A 100 5.52 -7.67 14.52
N ILE A 101 6.17 -8.79 14.17
CA ILE A 101 5.54 -10.08 13.91
C ILE A 101 5.71 -10.95 15.17
N ARG A 102 4.65 -11.67 15.58
CA ARG A 102 4.65 -12.45 16.83
C ARG A 102 5.70 -13.56 16.84
N SER A 103 5.90 -14.19 15.69
CA SER A 103 6.81 -15.32 15.50
C SER A 103 7.96 -14.94 14.57
N ASN A 104 9.13 -15.54 14.80
CA ASN A 104 10.34 -15.23 14.04
C ASN A 104 10.44 -16.02 12.73
N THR A 105 9.66 -17.08 12.56
CA THR A 105 9.64 -17.88 11.34
C THR A 105 8.23 -18.36 11.08
N GLY A 106 7.93 -18.77 9.85
CA GLY A 106 6.66 -19.38 9.50
C GLY A 106 6.41 -19.33 8.00
N LYS A 107 5.13 -19.41 7.63
CA LYS A 107 4.66 -19.18 6.27
C LYS A 107 4.10 -17.78 6.14
N TRP A 108 4.30 -17.14 4.99
CA TRP A 108 3.60 -15.89 4.68
C TRP A 108 2.71 -16.11 3.48
N GLU A 109 1.53 -15.48 3.48
CA GLU A 109 0.57 -15.56 2.39
C GLU A 109 -0.06 -14.19 2.14
N VAL A 110 -0.50 -13.93 0.91
CA VAL A 110 -1.31 -12.76 0.56
C VAL A 110 -2.76 -13.13 0.28
N ASP A 111 -3.65 -12.15 0.39
CA ASP A 111 -5.08 -12.32 0.10
C ASP A 111 -5.39 -12.47 -1.40
N ASP A 112 -4.66 -11.76 -2.26
CA ASP A 112 -4.77 -11.88 -3.73
C ASP A 112 -3.37 -11.79 -4.36
N VAL A 113 -3.03 -12.73 -5.24
CA VAL A 113 -1.69 -12.82 -5.84
C VAL A 113 -1.42 -11.69 -6.85
N LYS A 114 -2.46 -11.21 -7.54
CA LYS A 114 -2.36 -10.14 -8.55
C LYS A 114 -2.39 -8.77 -7.90
N ASN A 115 -3.32 -8.57 -6.96
CA ASN A 115 -3.54 -7.29 -6.28
C ASN A 115 -3.62 -7.51 -4.77
N PRO A 116 -2.49 -7.87 -4.13
CA PRO A 116 -2.48 -8.08 -2.69
C PRO A 116 -2.94 -6.80 -1.99
N LYS A 117 -3.54 -6.94 -0.82
CA LYS A 117 -3.87 -5.84 0.10
C LYS A 117 -3.48 -6.20 1.52
N THR A 118 -3.40 -7.50 1.82
CA THR A 118 -3.10 -8.02 3.14
C THR A 118 -2.03 -9.09 3.02
N ILE A 119 -1.03 -9.03 3.90
CA ILE A 119 -0.09 -10.11 4.13
C ILE A 119 -0.40 -10.79 5.48
N SER A 120 -0.36 -12.11 5.50
CA SER A 120 -0.57 -12.94 6.67
C SER A 120 0.70 -13.70 7.00
N PHE A 121 1.22 -13.53 8.21
CA PHE A 121 2.33 -14.30 8.76
C PHE A 121 1.79 -15.40 9.67
N ILE A 122 1.96 -16.64 9.28
CA ILE A 122 1.34 -17.83 9.87
C ILE A 122 2.42 -18.71 10.50
N ASN A 123 2.27 -19.04 11.79
CA ASN A 123 3.08 -20.03 12.48
C ASN A 123 2.16 -20.90 13.34
N GLY A 124 1.88 -22.13 12.90
CA GLY A 124 0.91 -23.01 13.57
C GLY A 124 -0.47 -22.36 13.62
N THR A 125 -1.00 -22.15 14.83
CA THR A 125 -2.29 -21.48 15.07
C THR A 125 -2.18 -19.95 15.13
N ASP A 126 -0.98 -19.40 15.22
CA ASP A 126 -0.76 -17.95 15.31
C ASP A 126 -0.74 -17.33 13.91
N THR A 127 -1.64 -16.39 13.67
CA THR A 127 -1.68 -15.60 12.44
C THR A 127 -1.58 -14.12 12.76
N THR A 128 -0.56 -13.46 12.21
CA THR A 128 -0.42 -12.00 12.25
C THR A 128 -0.78 -11.44 10.87
N LYS A 129 -1.89 -10.69 10.77
CA LYS A 129 -2.30 -10.03 9.52
C LYS A 129 -1.86 -8.57 9.52
N MET A 130 -1.34 -8.10 8.40
CA MET A 130 -0.97 -6.71 8.16
C MET A 130 -1.46 -6.26 6.80
N GLN A 131 -1.86 -5.00 6.70
CA GLN A 131 -2.20 -4.40 5.42
C GLN A 131 -0.92 -4.01 4.67
N ILE A 132 -0.94 -4.07 3.36
CA ILE A 132 0.19 -3.62 2.54
C ILE A 132 -0.11 -2.19 2.09
N GLY A 133 0.70 -1.24 2.56
CA GLY A 133 0.54 0.18 2.25
C GLY A 133 1.17 0.58 0.91
N SER A 134 2.24 -0.09 0.51
CA SER A 134 2.90 0.12 -0.79
C SER A 134 3.75 -1.07 -1.18
N TYR A 135 3.97 -1.23 -2.49
CA TYR A 135 4.79 -2.31 -3.08
C TYR A 135 6.11 -1.77 -3.62
N PRO A 136 7.15 -2.62 -3.68
CA PRO A 136 8.34 -2.32 -4.45
C PRO A 136 7.99 -2.19 -5.94
N ARG A 137 8.54 -1.16 -6.58
CA ARG A 137 8.42 -0.88 -8.02
C ARG A 137 9.80 -0.58 -8.59
N SER A 138 9.95 -0.51 -9.91
CA SER A 138 11.24 -0.31 -10.58
C SER A 138 12.03 0.92 -10.09
N PHE A 139 11.35 1.96 -9.61
CA PHE A 139 11.96 3.19 -9.08
C PHE A 139 11.93 3.29 -7.54
N ASN A 140 11.31 2.32 -6.85
CA ASN A 140 11.21 2.32 -5.40
C ASN A 140 11.43 0.89 -4.85
N SER A 141 12.58 0.66 -4.23
CA SER A 141 12.94 -0.61 -3.60
C SER A 141 12.44 -0.74 -2.15
N SER A 142 11.35 -0.05 -1.80
CA SER A 142 10.74 -0.13 -0.48
C SER A 142 9.29 -0.58 -0.54
N PHE A 143 8.82 -1.19 0.54
CA PHE A 143 7.42 -1.54 0.73
C PHE A 143 6.97 -1.16 2.14
N LYS A 144 5.66 -1.02 2.33
CA LYS A 144 5.09 -0.61 3.62
C LYS A 144 4.12 -1.64 4.12
N LEU A 145 4.23 -1.98 5.40
CA LEU A 145 3.24 -2.77 6.12
C LEU A 145 2.54 -1.90 7.14
N ARG A 146 1.22 -2.01 7.19
CA ARG A 146 0.36 -1.29 8.12
C ARG A 146 -0.27 -2.26 9.11
N GLN A 147 -0.16 -1.94 10.39
CA GLN A 147 -0.81 -2.68 11.46
C GLN A 147 -1.74 -1.74 12.23
N THR A 148 -3.01 -2.11 12.33
CA THR A 148 -4.00 -1.37 13.11
C THR A 148 -4.23 -2.07 14.44
N LYS A 149 -4.27 -1.28 15.51
CA LYS A 149 -4.69 -1.73 16.84
C LYS A 149 -6.05 -1.16 17.14
N VAL A 150 -6.98 -2.04 17.48
CA VAL A 150 -8.36 -1.71 17.82
C VAL A 150 -8.48 -1.68 19.34
N ASP A 151 -9.12 -0.64 19.86
CA ASP A 151 -9.48 -0.56 21.27
C ASP A 151 -10.58 -1.60 21.59
N LEU A 152 -10.33 -2.43 22.61
CA LEU A 152 -11.20 -3.58 22.90
C LEU A 152 -12.58 -3.16 23.43
N ALA A 153 -12.69 -1.99 24.07
CA ALA A 153 -13.92 -1.48 24.66
C ALA A 153 -14.81 -0.80 23.61
N THR A 154 -14.21 0.04 22.75
CA THR A 154 -14.95 0.87 21.77
C THR A 154 -15.05 0.24 20.39
N LYS A 155 -14.24 -0.80 20.09
CA LYS A 155 -14.08 -1.44 18.77
C LYS A 155 -13.64 -0.49 17.66
N LYS A 156 -13.12 0.69 18.01
CA LYS A 156 -12.57 1.66 17.05
C LYS A 156 -11.06 1.45 16.91
N VAL A 157 -10.52 1.77 15.74
CA VAL A 157 -9.06 1.83 15.56
C VAL A 157 -8.53 2.93 16.47
N ALA A 158 -7.57 2.58 17.32
CA ALA A 158 -6.95 3.50 18.25
C ALA A 158 -5.58 3.95 17.73
N LEU A 159 -4.77 2.98 17.28
CA LEU A 159 -3.42 3.24 16.79
C LEU A 159 -3.21 2.55 15.44
N THR A 160 -2.56 3.25 14.53
CA THR A 160 -2.07 2.68 13.27
C THR A 160 -0.56 2.80 13.24
N TYR A 161 0.12 1.71 12.89
CA TYR A 161 1.57 1.66 12.71
C TYR A 161 1.88 1.43 11.24
N ASP A 162 2.68 2.31 10.66
CA ASP A 162 3.23 2.18 9.31
C ASP A 162 4.71 1.82 9.43
N TYR A 163 5.04 0.59 9.02
CA TYR A 163 6.38 0.04 8.98
C TYR A 163 6.90 0.09 7.55
N GLU A 164 7.98 0.82 7.32
CA GLU A 164 8.57 0.93 5.99
C GLU A 164 9.85 0.10 5.90
N PHE A 165 9.87 -0.83 4.96
CA PHE A 165 10.98 -1.74 4.73
C PHE A 165 11.68 -1.39 3.43
N VAL A 166 13.01 -1.52 3.42
CA VAL A 166 13.86 -1.27 2.24
C VAL A 166 14.60 -2.55 1.89
N LYS A 167 14.75 -2.81 0.60
CA LYS A 167 15.47 -3.97 0.10
C LYS A 167 16.95 -3.89 0.50
N GLN A 168 17.49 -4.99 0.98
CA GLN A 168 18.93 -5.16 1.23
C GLN A 168 19.70 -5.43 -0.06
#